data_AF-A0A662PYT3-F1
#
_entry.id   AF-A0A662PYT3-F1
#
_cell.length_a   1.000
_cell.length_b   1.000
_cell.length_c   1.000
_cell.angle_alpha   90.00
_cell.angle_beta   90.00
_cell.angle_gamma   90.00
#
_symmetry.space_group_name_H-M   'P 1'
#
loop_
_entity.id
_entity.type
_entity.pdbx_description
1 polymer ?
#
loop_
_entity_poly.entity_id
_entity_poly.type
_entity_poly.pdbx_seq_one_letter_code
_entity_poly.pdbx_strand_id
1 'polypeptide(L)'
;MLEGVRGAFSRLVENIKTKSLSEKDVERYVNEFKLQLASNDVALEVAEKLGEELSKRLRSIRFKRFGGAEEEVEKILEEILASTIHEADVNDVLKRIEEKRRSGEPFIILFVGPNGSGKTTTIVKFAKYLKSRG
;
A
#
# COMPACT_ATOMS: atom_id res chain seq x y z
N MET A 1 12.39 -2.12 7.17
CA MET A 1 11.90 -1.76 5.81
C MET A 1 10.48 -1.26 6.01
N LEU A 2 10.08 -0.11 5.44
CA LEU A 2 8.81 0.60 5.72
C LEU A 2 8.68 1.30 7.10
N GLU A 3 9.78 1.48 7.84
CA GLU A 3 9.72 2.10 9.19
C GLU A 3 9.17 3.52 9.18
N GLY A 4 9.53 4.33 8.20
CA GLY A 4 9.06 5.72 8.12
C GLY A 4 7.58 5.84 7.76
N VAL A 5 7.09 4.97 6.86
CA VAL A 5 5.66 4.83 6.58
C VAL A 5 4.94 4.36 7.84
N ARG A 6 5.38 3.26 8.47
CA ARG A 6 4.81 2.77 9.73
C ARG A 6 4.75 3.86 10.81
N GLY A 7 5.83 4.63 10.96
CA GLY A 7 5.89 5.74 11.91
C GLY A 7 4.92 6.89 11.59
N ALA A 8 4.56 7.11 10.32
CA ALA A 8 3.53 8.07 9.95
C ALA A 8 2.14 7.62 10.43
N PHE A 9 1.81 6.34 10.21
CA PHE A 9 0.55 5.74 10.70
C PHE A 9 0.47 5.76 12.23
N SER A 10 1.53 5.33 12.94
CA SER A 10 1.53 5.31 14.40
C SER A 10 1.37 6.70 15.02
N ARG A 11 2.03 7.73 14.47
CA ARG A 11 1.89 9.12 14.95
C ARG A 11 0.49 9.67 14.73
N LEU A 12 -0.15 9.34 13.61
CA LEU A 12 -1.53 9.73 13.34
C LEU A 12 -2.48 9.13 14.39
N VAL A 13 -2.36 7.83 14.68
CA VAL A 13 -3.17 7.14 15.69
C VAL A 13 -2.96 7.76 17.08
N GLU A 14 -1.72 8.04 17.47
CA GLU A 14 -1.37 8.68 18.75
C GLU A 14 -1.95 10.11 18.87
N ASN A 15 -1.87 10.91 17.81
CA ASN A 15 -2.42 12.27 17.77
C ASN A 15 -3.94 12.30 17.93
N ILE A 16 -4.62 11.32 17.35
CA ILE A 16 -6.09 11.15 17.44
C ILE A 16 -6.49 10.65 18.84
N LYS A 17 -5.70 9.77 19.45
CA LYS A 17 -5.95 9.21 20.79
C LYS A 17 -5.89 10.24 21.91
N THR A 18 -4.93 11.15 21.84
CA THR A 18 -4.56 12.02 22.96
C THR A 18 -5.33 13.33 23.04
N LYS A 19 -6.07 13.72 21.99
CA LYS A 19 -6.70 15.04 21.87
C LYS A 19 -8.15 14.94 21.37
N SER A 20 -9.02 15.83 21.83
CA SER A 20 -10.38 15.94 21.26
C SER A 20 -10.29 16.35 19.79
N LEU A 21 -11.00 15.64 18.92
CA LEU A 21 -10.94 15.87 17.47
C LEU A 21 -11.91 16.96 17.08
N SER A 22 -11.44 18.21 17.07
CA SER A 22 -12.14 19.24 16.28
C SER A 22 -11.88 19.02 14.79
N GLU A 23 -12.73 19.59 13.92
CA GLU A 23 -12.49 19.52 12.46
C GLU A 23 -11.12 20.10 12.07
N LYS A 24 -10.67 21.15 12.77
CA LYS A 24 -9.35 21.76 12.55
C LYS A 24 -8.20 20.83 12.94
N ASP A 25 -8.38 20.03 13.99
CA ASP A 25 -7.38 19.05 14.41
C ASP A 25 -7.27 17.91 13.41
N VAL A 26 -8.41 17.39 12.92
CA VAL A 26 -8.45 16.36 11.87
C VAL A 26 -7.71 16.84 10.62
N GLU A 27 -8.02 18.04 10.13
CA GLU A 27 -7.36 18.62 8.95
C GLU A 27 -5.84 18.74 9.15
N ARG A 28 -5.41 19.22 10.33
CA ARG A 28 -3.99 19.32 10.67
C ARG A 28 -3.30 17.95 10.67
N TYR A 29 -3.86 16.95 11.33
CA TYR A 29 -3.25 15.62 11.43
C TYR A 29 -3.19 14.91 10.08
N VAL A 30 -4.23 15.05 9.27
CA VAL A 30 -4.26 14.51 7.90
C VAL A 30 -3.20 15.19 7.03
N ASN A 31 -3.02 16.51 7.14
CA ASN A 31 -1.99 17.22 6.39
C ASN A 31 -0.57 16.79 6.80
N GLU A 32 -0.33 16.61 8.10
CA GLU A 32 0.94 16.08 8.60
C GLU A 32 1.19 14.66 8.09
N PHE A 33 0.16 13.79 8.12
CA PHE A 33 0.24 12.44 7.61
C PHE A 33 0.61 12.39 6.13
N LYS A 34 -0.02 13.22 5.27
CA LYS A 34 0.33 13.34 3.85
C LYS A 34 1.80 13.70 3.63
N LEU A 35 2.30 14.70 4.36
CA LEU A 35 3.70 15.14 4.27
C LEU A 35 4.67 14.03 4.72
N GLN A 36 4.32 13.30 5.77
CA GLN A 36 5.12 12.17 6.25
C GLN A 36 5.14 11.03 5.23
N LEU A 37 4.03 10.70 4.59
CA LEU A 37 4.01 9.69 3.52
C LEU A 37 4.89 10.12 2.32
N ALA A 38 4.73 11.35 1.84
CA ALA A 38 5.53 11.87 0.73
C ALA A 38 7.03 11.92 1.04
N SER A 39 7.39 12.24 2.28
CA SER A 39 8.79 12.22 2.75
C SER A 39 9.38 10.81 2.87
N ASN A 40 8.54 9.77 2.78
CA ASN A 40 8.90 8.36 2.84
C ASN A 40 8.63 7.63 1.52
N ASP A 41 8.88 8.31 0.40
CA ASP A 41 8.85 7.76 -0.96
C ASP A 41 7.47 7.25 -1.42
N VAL A 42 6.39 7.63 -0.74
CA VAL A 42 5.03 7.45 -1.26
C VAL A 42 4.76 8.55 -2.27
N ALA A 43 4.31 8.17 -3.47
CA ALA A 43 3.95 9.15 -4.51
C ALA A 43 2.94 10.17 -3.96
N LEU A 44 3.12 11.46 -4.30
CA LEU A 44 2.30 12.55 -3.78
C LEU A 44 0.81 12.31 -4.01
N GLU A 45 0.44 11.91 -5.23
CA GLU A 45 -0.95 11.58 -5.60
C GLU A 45 -1.55 10.47 -4.73
N VAL A 46 -0.72 9.47 -4.35
CA VAL A 46 -1.14 8.39 -3.45
C VAL A 46 -1.30 8.92 -2.03
N ALA A 47 -0.36 9.71 -1.54
CA ALA A 47 -0.44 10.33 -0.22
C ALA A 47 -1.69 11.22 -0.09
N GLU A 48 -1.98 12.04 -1.12
CA GLU A 48 -3.18 12.87 -1.20
C GLU A 48 -4.45 12.04 -1.14
N LYS A 49 -4.56 11.01 -2.01
CA LYS A 49 -5.70 10.08 -2.03
C LYS A 49 -5.94 9.42 -0.67
N LEU A 50 -4.87 8.94 -0.02
CA LEU A 50 -4.94 8.32 1.30
C LEU A 50 -5.43 9.31 2.36
N GLY A 51 -4.91 10.55 2.34
CA GLY A 51 -5.29 11.60 3.28
C GLY A 51 -6.74 12.08 3.11
N GLU A 52 -7.22 12.20 1.87
CA GLU A 52 -8.61 12.58 1.58
C GLU A 52 -9.61 11.53 2.07
N GLU A 53 -9.35 10.25 1.77
CA GLU A 53 -10.21 9.16 2.22
C GLU A 53 -10.22 9.04 3.75
N LEU A 54 -9.06 9.23 4.39
CA LEU A 54 -8.95 9.27 5.84
C LEU A 54 -9.74 10.43 6.44
N SER A 55 -9.60 11.65 5.91
CA SER A 55 -10.33 12.84 6.37
C SER A 55 -11.84 12.63 6.31
N LYS A 56 -12.33 12.06 5.19
CA LYS A 56 -13.74 11.75 4.98
C LYS A 56 -14.26 10.77 6.04
N ARG A 57 -13.52 9.69 6.30
CA ARG A 57 -13.91 8.67 7.29
C ARG A 57 -13.84 9.21 8.71
N LEU A 58 -12.78 9.92 9.10
CA LEU A 58 -12.65 10.52 10.43
C LEU A 58 -13.77 11.53 10.75
N ARG A 59 -14.21 12.32 9.76
CA ARG A 59 -15.35 13.25 9.93
C ARG A 59 -16.69 12.55 10.15
N SER A 60 -16.84 11.32 9.62
CA SER A 60 -18.07 10.53 9.82
C SER A 60 -18.15 9.85 11.19
N ILE A 61 -17.02 9.74 11.91
CA ILE A 61 -16.97 9.13 13.23
C ILE A 61 -17.48 10.12 14.27
N ARG A 62 -18.55 9.74 14.98
CA ARG A 62 -18.91 10.41 16.24
C ARG A 62 -18.04 9.83 17.34
N PHE A 63 -16.90 10.48 17.61
CA PHE A 63 -16.01 10.06 18.70
C PHE A 63 -16.76 10.00 20.02
N LYS A 64 -16.93 8.79 20.57
CA LYS A 64 -17.45 8.61 21.93
C LYS A 64 -16.43 9.21 22.89
N ARG A 65 -16.93 9.99 23.85
CA ARG A 65 -16.10 10.74 24.83
C ARG A 65 -15.20 9.84 25.70
N PHE A 66 -15.44 8.53 25.72
CA PHE A 66 -14.72 7.53 26.50
C PHE A 66 -14.49 6.25 25.68
N GLY A 67 -13.22 5.99 25.32
CA GLY A 67 -12.70 4.69 24.84
C GLY A 67 -13.11 4.25 23.43
N GLY A 68 -12.15 3.67 22.67
CA GLY A 68 -12.41 2.92 21.43
C GLY A 68 -12.09 3.64 20.11
N ALA A 69 -11.69 4.91 20.14
CA ALA A 69 -11.32 5.65 18.91
C ALA A 69 -10.06 5.09 18.22
N GLU A 70 -9.15 4.46 18.97
CA GLU A 70 -7.90 3.91 18.46
C GLU A 70 -8.15 2.72 17.53
N GLU A 71 -8.87 1.70 17.99
CA GLU A 71 -9.21 0.52 17.18
C GLU A 71 -10.03 0.90 15.94
N GLU A 72 -10.93 1.88 16.07
CA GLU A 72 -11.73 2.36 14.94
C GLU A 72 -10.88 3.07 13.88
N VAL A 73 -9.90 3.87 14.32
CA VAL A 73 -8.98 4.56 13.41
C VAL A 73 -7.95 3.62 12.79
N GLU A 74 -7.41 2.67 13.55
CA GLU A 74 -6.53 1.62 13.01
C GLU A 74 -7.25 0.81 11.94
N LYS A 75 -8.49 0.40 12.20
CA LYS A 75 -9.32 -0.31 11.23
C LYS A 75 -9.56 0.51 9.96
N ILE A 76 -9.86 1.81 10.10
CA ILE A 76 -10.00 2.70 8.95
C ILE A 76 -8.72 2.76 8.12
N LEU A 77 -7.57 2.89 8.77
CA LEU A 77 -6.28 2.93 8.09
C LEU A 77 -5.95 1.62 7.37
N GLU A 78 -6.25 0.48 8.00
CA GLU A 78 -6.12 -0.85 7.39
C GLU A 78 -6.99 -0.97 6.12
N GLU A 79 -8.26 -0.58 6.20
CA GLU A 79 -9.19 -0.62 5.06
C GLU A 79 -8.73 0.29 3.91
N ILE A 80 -8.23 1.49 4.24
CA ILE A 80 -7.69 2.43 3.25
C ILE A 80 -6.46 1.83 2.55
N LEU A 81 -5.54 1.25 3.30
CA LEU A 81 -4.34 0.60 2.76
C LEU A 81 -4.70 -0.60 1.87
N ALA A 82 -5.58 -1.48 2.35
CA ALA A 82 -6.04 -2.63 1.59
C ALA A 82 -6.70 -2.23 0.26
N SER A 83 -7.44 -1.10 0.24
CA SER A 83 -8.05 -0.57 -0.99
C SER A 83 -7.03 0.03 -1.98
N THR A 84 -5.81 0.34 -1.52
CA THR A 84 -4.77 0.99 -2.31
C THR A 84 -3.74 0.00 -2.85
N ILE A 85 -3.46 -1.07 -2.11
CA ILE A 85 -2.49 -2.09 -2.51
C ILE A 85 -3.19 -3.11 -3.41
N HIS A 86 -2.74 -3.19 -4.66
CA HIS A 86 -3.16 -4.24 -5.59
C HIS A 86 -2.26 -5.47 -5.44
N GLU A 87 -2.85 -6.62 -5.13
CA GLU A 87 -2.14 -7.90 -5.15
C GLU A 87 -2.01 -8.42 -6.59
N ALA A 88 -0.78 -8.78 -6.96
CA ALA A 88 -0.52 -9.49 -8.21
C ALA A 88 -0.30 -10.97 -7.92
N ASP A 89 -1.05 -11.85 -8.57
CA ASP A 89 -0.88 -13.31 -8.42
C ASP A 89 0.07 -13.86 -9.50
N VAL A 90 1.17 -14.47 -9.06
CA VAL A 90 2.11 -15.17 -9.94
C VAL A 90 1.44 -16.32 -10.71
N ASN A 91 0.39 -16.93 -10.13
CA ASN A 91 -0.32 -18.03 -10.78
C ASN A 91 -1.01 -17.61 -12.08
N ASP A 92 -1.38 -16.34 -12.23
CA ASP A 92 -1.99 -15.85 -13.48
C ASP A 92 -1.00 -15.89 -14.64
N VAL A 93 0.27 -15.59 -14.38
CA VAL A 93 1.35 -15.74 -15.36
C VAL A 93 1.64 -17.22 -15.62
N LEU A 94 1.67 -18.05 -14.58
CA LEU A 94 1.92 -19.49 -14.72
C LEU A 94 0.85 -20.21 -15.54
N LYS A 95 -0.43 -19.86 -15.35
CA LYS A 95 -1.54 -20.40 -16.15
C LYS A 95 -1.35 -20.10 -17.64
N ARG A 96 -1.01 -18.86 -17.98
CA ARG A 96 -0.77 -18.45 -19.38
C ARG A 96 0.44 -19.15 -20.01
N ILE A 97 1.49 -19.39 -19.23
CA ILE A 97 2.65 -20.19 -19.67
C ILE A 97 2.22 -21.62 -20.00
N GLU A 98 1.44 -22.25 -19.12
CA GLU A 98 0.96 -23.62 -19.31
C GLU A 98 0.03 -23.75 -20.52
N GLU A 99 -0.84 -22.77 -20.76
CA GLU A 99 -1.71 -22.73 -21.94
C GLU A 99 -0.91 -22.73 -23.25
N LYS A 100 0.13 -21.89 -23.35
CA LYS A 100 1.03 -21.87 -24.52
C LYS A 100 1.86 -23.15 -24.65
N ARG A 101 2.32 -23.71 -23.52
CA ARG A 101 3.03 -24.99 -23.51
C ARG A 101 2.17 -26.11 -24.10
N ARG A 102 0.88 -26.16 -23.76
CA ARG A 102 -0.07 -27.16 -24.29
C ARG A 102 -0.33 -26.99 -25.79
N SER A 103 -0.27 -25.77 -26.32
CA SER A 103 -0.36 -25.53 -27.77
C SER A 103 0.98 -25.74 -28.50
N GLY A 104 2.05 -26.18 -27.82
CA GLY A 104 3.37 -26.36 -28.41
C GLY A 104 4.08 -25.05 -28.76
N GLU A 105 3.62 -23.92 -28.21
CA GLU A 105 4.14 -22.59 -28.50
C GLU A 105 4.94 -22.03 -27.31
N PRO A 106 6.01 -21.25 -27.56
CA PRO A 106 6.71 -20.56 -26.49
C PRO A 106 5.87 -19.40 -25.93
N PHE A 107 5.89 -19.23 -24.61
CA PHE A 107 5.38 -18.01 -23.95
C PHE A 107 6.49 -16.97 -23.82
N ILE A 108 6.36 -15.84 -24.51
CA ILE A 108 7.38 -14.78 -24.56
C ILE A 108 7.08 -13.71 -23.49
N ILE A 109 8.06 -13.43 -22.62
CA ILE A 109 7.96 -12.42 -21.56
C ILE A 109 9.01 -11.32 -21.80
N LEU A 110 8.55 -10.07 -21.89
CA LEU A 110 9.41 -8.90 -21.99
C LEU A 110 9.56 -8.22 -20.63
N PHE A 111 10.80 -8.10 -20.14
CA PHE A 111 11.13 -7.36 -18.92
C PHE A 111 11.58 -5.94 -19.25
N VAL A 112 10.87 -4.93 -18.75
CA VAL A 112 11.15 -3.51 -18.97
C VAL A 112 11.50 -2.78 -17.66
N GLY A 113 12.32 -1.74 -17.74
CA GLY A 113 12.70 -0.91 -16.59
C GLY A 113 14.06 -0.22 -16.74
N PRO A 114 14.39 0.78 -15.92
CA PRO A 114 15.64 1.55 -16.03
C PRO A 114 16.88 0.72 -15.70
N ASN A 115 18.07 1.21 -16.07
CA ASN A 115 19.34 0.56 -15.72
C ASN A 115 19.52 0.55 -14.20
N GLY A 116 20.07 -0.55 -13.66
CA GLY A 116 20.23 -0.74 -12.21
C GLY A 116 19.01 -1.28 -11.47
N SER A 117 17.83 -1.43 -12.11
CA SER A 117 16.62 -1.94 -11.45
C SER A 117 16.59 -3.46 -11.17
N GLY A 118 17.70 -4.17 -11.44
CA GLY A 118 17.81 -5.61 -11.16
C GLY A 118 17.21 -6.55 -12.21
N LYS A 119 16.79 -6.05 -13.40
CA LYS A 119 16.15 -6.86 -14.47
C LYS A 119 16.86 -8.18 -14.76
N THR A 120 18.16 -8.16 -15.04
CA THR A 120 18.94 -9.36 -15.40
C THR A 120 18.91 -10.41 -14.29
N THR A 121 19.11 -9.99 -13.05
CA THR A 121 19.05 -10.87 -11.87
C THR A 121 17.65 -11.43 -11.66
N THR A 122 16.62 -10.61 -11.87
CA THR A 122 15.22 -11.04 -11.78
C THR A 122 14.87 -12.07 -12.86
N ILE A 123 15.34 -11.90 -14.10
CA ILE A 123 15.16 -12.89 -15.17
C ILE A 123 15.78 -14.24 -14.76
N VAL A 124 17.01 -14.25 -14.24
CA VAL A 124 17.67 -15.49 -13.80
C VAL A 124 16.91 -16.16 -12.67
N LYS A 125 16.44 -15.39 -11.67
CA LYS A 125 15.62 -15.92 -10.57
C LYS A 125 14.30 -16.50 -11.08
N PHE A 126 13.63 -15.80 -11.99
CA PHE A 126 12.36 -16.24 -12.56
C PHE A 126 12.54 -17.48 -13.44
N ALA A 127 13.58 -17.54 -14.27
CA ALA A 127 13.92 -18.73 -15.06
C ALA A 127 14.22 -19.95 -14.18
N LYS A 128 14.98 -19.76 -13.07
CA LYS A 128 15.22 -20.82 -12.09
C LYS A 128 13.92 -21.29 -11.43
N TYR A 129 13.03 -20.35 -11.08
CA TYR A 129 11.71 -20.65 -10.52
C TYR A 129 10.85 -21.47 -11.49
N LEU A 130 10.79 -21.09 -12.78
CA LEU A 130 10.07 -21.86 -13.80
C LEU A 130 10.70 -23.25 -13.99
N LYS A 131 12.03 -23.36 -14.11
CA LYS A 131 12.72 -24.64 -14.26
C LYS A 131 12.44 -25.61 -13.10
N SER A 132 12.27 -25.11 -11.87
CA SER A 132 11.89 -25.96 -10.72
C SER A 132 10.46 -26.51 -10.79
N ARG A 133 9.64 -26.05 -11.73
CA ARG A 133 8.23 -26.41 -11.91
C ARG A 133 7.96 -27.22 -13.20
N GLY A 134 8.99 -27.56 -13.97
CA GLY A 134 8.89 -28.28 -15.25
C GLY A 134 8.64 -27.37 -16.43
#